data_AF-A0AAE0DZH8-F1
#
_entry.id   AF-A0AAE0DZH8-F1
#
_cell.length_a   1.000
_cell.length_b   1.000
_cell.length_c   1.000
_cell.angle_alpha   90.00
_cell.angle_beta   90.00
_cell.angle_gamma   90.00
#
_symmetry.space_group_name_H-M   'P 1'
#
loop_
_entity.id
_entity.type
_entity.pdbx_description
1 polymer ?
#
loop_
_entity_poly.entity_id
_entity_poly.type
_entity_poly.pdbx_seq_one_letter_code
_entity_poly.pdbx_strand_id
1 'polypeptide(L)'
;MIDHRKGIIPALAEVWPNYKFRFCGRHILQNMMSRFKVDYLTEQFLPAAISSNLPEFLEAMEAIQATSEATYLYLTRIPLES
;
A
#
# COMPACT_ATOMS: atom_id res chain seq x y z
N MET A 1 8.79 0.55 -9.28
CA MET A 1 8.43 0.61 -7.85
C MET A 1 8.99 1.90 -7.28
N ILE A 2 8.15 2.78 -6.73
CA ILE A 2 8.58 4.05 -6.14
C ILE A 2 8.38 4.08 -4.62
N ASP A 3 9.14 4.93 -3.93
CA ASP A 3 8.92 5.30 -2.53
C ASP A 3 7.81 6.38 -2.46
N HIS A 4 7.04 6.40 -1.38
CA HIS A 4 5.93 7.34 -1.18
C HIS A 4 6.44 8.71 -0.68
N ARG A 5 7.29 9.36 -1.49
CA ARG A 5 7.81 10.71 -1.22
C ARG A 5 7.02 11.77 -1.97
N LYS A 6 6.62 12.82 -1.25
CA LYS A 6 5.74 13.90 -1.74
C LYS A 6 6.25 14.61 -3.01
N GLY A 7 7.56 14.64 -3.25
CA GLY A 7 8.16 15.35 -4.41
C GLY A 7 8.37 14.53 -5.67
N ILE A 8 8.37 13.18 -5.58
CA ILE A 8 8.73 12.33 -6.73
C ILE A 8 7.59 12.25 -7.74
N ILE A 9 6.35 12.12 -7.26
CA ILE A 9 5.15 12.04 -8.11
C ILE A 9 4.98 13.31 -8.97
N PRO A 10 4.98 14.54 -8.43
CA PRO A 10 4.83 15.74 -9.26
C PRO A 10 5.99 15.91 -10.25
N ALA A 11 7.22 15.59 -9.86
CA ALA A 11 8.38 15.67 -10.75
C ALA A 11 8.29 14.65 -11.91
N LEU A 12 7.81 13.43 -11.64
CA LEU A 12 7.58 12.43 -12.68
C LEU A 12 6.45 12.84 -13.62
N ALA A 13 5.38 13.43 -13.11
CA ALA A 13 4.28 13.94 -13.93
C ALA A 13 4.72 15.08 -14.88
N GLU A 14 5.66 15.92 -14.45
CA GLU A 14 6.23 17.00 -15.28
C GLU A 14 7.10 16.47 -16.42
N VAL A 15 8.00 15.53 -16.12
CA VAL A 15 8.98 15.01 -17.10
C VAL A 15 8.40 13.90 -17.98
N TRP A 16 7.48 13.11 -17.44
CA TRP A 16 6.87 11.96 -18.12
C TRP A 16 5.40 11.79 -17.73
N PRO A 17 4.46 12.54 -18.33
CA PRO A 17 3.05 12.56 -17.91
C PRO A 17 2.30 11.23 -18.05
N ASN A 18 2.76 10.33 -18.93
CA ASN A 18 2.15 9.01 -19.16
C ASN A 18 2.81 7.88 -18.36
N TYR A 19 3.57 8.19 -17.31
CA TYR A 19 4.23 7.18 -16.50
C TYR A 19 3.23 6.40 -15.66
N LYS A 20 3.31 5.06 -15.74
CA LYS A 20 2.59 4.18 -14.82
C LYS A 20 3.52 3.82 -13.68
N PHE A 21 3.08 4.03 -12.44
CA PHE A 21 3.84 3.62 -11.28
C PHE A 21 3.01 2.80 -10.32
N ARG A 22 3.72 2.03 -9.49
CA ARG A 22 3.20 1.39 -8.31
C ARG A 22 4.09 1.74 -7.14
N PHE A 23 3.49 1.95 -5.98
CA PHE A 23 4.22 2.08 -4.72
C PHE A 23 4.84 0.74 -4.34
N CYS A 24 6.05 0.79 -3.79
CA CYS A 24 6.72 -0.42 -3.32
C CYS A 24 6.05 -0.94 -2.05
N GLY A 25 5.58 -2.20 -2.05
CA GLY A 25 4.98 -2.84 -0.88
C GLY A 25 5.90 -2.83 0.35
N ARG A 26 7.22 -2.92 0.17
CA ARG A 26 8.21 -2.81 1.26
C ARG A 26 8.16 -1.45 1.95
N HIS A 27 8.07 -0.36 1.19
CA HIS A 27 7.98 0.99 1.76
C HIS A 27 6.62 1.24 2.40
N ILE A 28 5.53 0.68 1.85
CA ILE A 28 4.21 0.69 2.48
C ILE A 28 4.27 0.00 3.84
N LEU A 29 4.86 -1.20 3.90
CA LEU A 29 5.03 -1.98 5.13
C LEU A 29 5.85 -1.22 6.18
N GLN A 30 6.98 -0.64 5.80
CA GLN A 30 7.82 0.14 6.71
C GLN A 30 7.06 1.35 7.29
N ASN A 31 6.33 2.08 6.44
CA ASN A 31 5.49 3.19 6.88
C ASN A 31 4.36 2.73 7.79
N MET A 32 3.74 1.59 7.47
CA MET A 32 2.69 0.97 8.27
C MET A 32 3.20 0.56 9.65
N MET A 33 4.31 -0.17 9.75
CA MET A 33 4.91 -0.60 11.03
C MET A 33 5.31 0.59 11.92
N SER A 34 5.77 1.69 11.31
CA SER A 34 6.09 2.91 12.06
C SER A 34 4.85 3.57 12.71
N ARG A 35 3.66 3.34 12.12
CA ARG A 35 2.37 3.90 12.57
C ARG A 35 1.61 2.94 13.48
N PHE A 36 1.57 1.68 13.11
CA PHE A 36 0.83 0.61 13.76
C PHE A 36 1.87 -0.39 14.27
N LYS A 37 2.24 -0.28 15.55
CA LYS A 37 3.28 -1.09 16.20
C LYS A 37 2.78 -2.50 16.53
N VAL A 38 2.26 -3.22 15.55
CA VAL A 38 1.55 -4.47 15.77
C VAL A 38 2.04 -5.56 14.83
N ASP A 39 2.60 -6.62 15.42
CA ASP A 39 3.33 -7.65 14.67
C ASP A 39 2.43 -8.43 13.71
N TYR A 40 1.19 -8.76 14.12
CA TYR A 40 0.24 -9.52 13.30
C TYR A 40 -0.19 -8.78 12.01
N LEU A 41 -0.14 -7.45 11.98
CA LEU A 41 -0.48 -6.67 10.79
C LEU A 41 0.54 -6.87 9.67
N THR A 42 1.79 -7.19 10.03
CA THR A 42 2.87 -7.48 9.07
C THR A 42 2.57 -8.78 8.32
N GLU A 43 2.09 -9.80 9.03
CA GLU A 43 1.72 -11.09 8.46
C GLU A 43 0.46 -10.98 7.58
N GLN A 44 -0.53 -10.20 8.01
CA GLN A 44 -1.75 -9.95 7.23
C GLN A 44 -1.52 -9.07 6.00
N PHE A 45 -0.55 -8.17 6.05
CA PHE A 45 -0.22 -7.28 4.92
C PHE A 45 0.42 -8.04 3.75
N LEU A 46 1.24 -9.06 4.02
CA LEU A 46 1.98 -9.75 2.97
C LEU A 46 1.08 -10.41 1.92
N PRO A 47 0.01 -11.17 2.28
CA PRO A 47 -0.96 -11.70 1.33
C PRO A 47 -1.56 -10.63 0.41
N ALA A 48 -1.96 -9.48 0.96
CA ALA A 48 -2.47 -8.36 0.18
C ALA A 48 -1.40 -7.73 -0.74
N ALA A 49 -0.12 -7.77 -0.34
CA ALA A 49 0.97 -7.22 -1.14
C ALA A 49 1.41 -8.12 -2.30
N ILE A 50 1.23 -9.44 -2.19
CA ILE A 50 1.66 -10.42 -3.20
C ILE A 50 0.50 -10.98 -4.04
N SER A 51 -0.75 -10.71 -3.66
CA SER A 51 -1.95 -11.17 -4.36
C SER A 51 -1.88 -10.82 -5.84
N SER A 52 -2.06 -11.83 -6.69
CA SER A 52 -1.97 -11.67 -8.15
C SER A 52 -3.32 -11.38 -8.80
N ASN A 53 -4.42 -11.56 -8.06
CA ASN A 53 -5.76 -11.29 -8.51
C ASN A 53 -6.53 -10.43 -7.50
N LEU A 54 -7.57 -9.75 -8.00
CA LEU A 54 -8.39 -8.84 -7.21
C LEU A 54 -9.17 -9.55 -6.07
N PRO A 55 -9.74 -10.76 -6.27
CA PRO A 55 -10.43 -11.46 -5.19
C PRO A 55 -9.53 -11.77 -3.98
N GLU A 56 -8.34 -12.33 -4.20
CA GLU A 56 -7.37 -12.61 -3.12
C GLU A 56 -6.93 -11.33 -2.41
N PHE A 57 -6.73 -10.24 -3.17
CA PHE A 57 -6.42 -8.94 -2.60
C PHE A 57 -7.52 -8.45 -1.66
N LEU A 58 -8.78 -8.52 -2.12
CA LEU A 58 -9.93 -8.04 -1.34
C LEU A 58 -10.14 -8.87 -0.08
N GLU A 59 -10.01 -10.20 -0.17
CA GLU A 59 -10.09 -11.10 0.98
C GLU A 59 -9.01 -10.79 2.03
N ALA A 60 -7.76 -10.57 1.59
CA ALA A 60 -6.68 -10.18 2.49
C ALA A 60 -6.92 -8.79 3.13
N MET A 61 -7.47 -7.84 2.37
CA MET A 61 -7.83 -6.51 2.87
C MET A 61 -9.00 -6.56 3.87
N GLU A 62 -9.97 -7.45 3.69
CA GLU A 62 -11.05 -7.69 4.66
C GLU A 62 -10.50 -8.29 5.97
N ALA A 63 -9.53 -9.20 5.91
CA ALA A 63 -8.87 -9.73 7.09
C ALA A 63 -8.14 -8.62 7.90
N ILE A 64 -7.50 -7.68 7.20
CA ILE A 64 -6.88 -6.50 7.82
C ILE A 64 -7.96 -5.59 8.44
N GLN A 65 -9.08 -5.38 7.77
CA GLN A 65 -10.21 -4.57 8.28
C GLN A 65 -10.79 -5.16 9.57
N ALA A 66 -10.99 -6.48 9.62
CA ALA A 66 -11.51 -7.18 10.79
C ALA A 66 -10.59 -7.03 12.01
N THR A 67 -9.28 -6.88 11.79
CA THR A 67 -8.29 -6.80 12.87
C THR A 67 -7.92 -5.37 13.24
N SER A 68 -7.93 -4.44 12.27
CA SER A 68 -7.64 -3.02 12.47
C SER A 68 -8.27 -2.18 11.36
N GLU A 69 -9.42 -1.60 11.65
CA GLU A 69 -10.08 -0.64 10.77
C GLU A 69 -9.16 0.54 10.43
N ALA A 70 -8.36 1.01 11.39
CA ALA A 70 -7.42 2.11 11.18
C ALA A 70 -6.33 1.77 10.14
N THR A 71 -5.85 0.53 10.14
CA THR A 71 -4.86 0.05 9.17
C THR A 71 -5.48 -0.12 7.78
N TYR A 72 -6.70 -0.68 7.72
CA TYR A 72 -7.47 -0.77 6.48
C TYR A 72 -7.72 0.61 5.85
N LEU A 73 -8.18 1.59 6.64
CA LEU A 73 -8.39 2.97 6.19
C LEU A 73 -7.09 3.66 5.76
N TYR A 74 -5.95 3.30 6.36
CA TYR A 74 -4.66 3.81 5.93
C TYR A 74 -4.26 3.25 4.55
N LEU A 75 -4.41 1.94 4.34
CA LEU A 75 -4.05 1.28 3.10
C LEU A 75 -4.95 1.71 1.93
N THR A 76 -6.25 1.86 2.15
CA THR A 76 -7.22 2.32 1.13
C THR A 76 -7.02 3.77 0.70
N ARG A 77 -6.33 4.59 1.50
CA ARG A 77 -5.94 5.97 1.12
C ARG A 77 -4.72 6.00 0.21
N ILE A 78 -3.99 4.90 0.05
CA ILE A 78 -2.86 4.83 -0.86
C ILE A 78 -3.42 4.78 -2.29
N PRO A 79 -3.05 5.71 -3.19
CA PRO A 79 -3.52 5.69 -4.56
C PRO A 79 -3.11 4.39 -5.25
N LEU A 80 -4.06 3.68 -5.86
CA LEU A 80 -3.81 2.42 -6.56
C LEU A 80 -3.15 2.66 -7.93
N GLU A 81 -3.50 3.75 -8.62
CA GLU A 81 -2.91 4.20 -9.89
C GLU A 81 -3.09 5.72 -10.05
N SER A 82 -2.21 6.34 -10.85
CA SER A 82 -2.45 7.58 -11.60
C SER A 82 -1.91 7.41 -13.01
#